data_AF-A0A3B9D174-F1
#
_entry.id   AF-A0A3B9D174-F1
#
_cell.length_a   1.000
_cell.length_b   1.000
_cell.length_c   1.000
_cell.angle_alpha   90.00
_cell.angle_beta   90.00
_cell.angle_gamma   90.00
#
_symmetry.space_group_name_H-M   'P 1'
#
loop_
_entity.id
_entity.type
_entity.pdbx_description
1 polymer ?
#
loop_
_entity_poly.entity_id
_entity_poly.type
_entity_poly.pdbx_seq_one_letter_code
_entity_poly.pdbx_strand_id
1 'polypeptide(L)'
;MFPSEPTVHDANVVLTVADPFEMFSKGNRFNPLVMSDTAAELPIIQDKIPPARRLTARLATPARVLGVVLLLVLVRLQPAPRNSDSSTKTGITLQQVQDLLPNAAKIGPSVDGIQTVTDAEDNVVGQVCQTQPAANKVTGYRGITNLLILLNEDLEVTRVSLLESEDTEEHAAAVRKDQKFLSQFAGWKMGQQESFESVDATSGATLTALAAIQSVSVRLGSDAPSLKFPNPLTVADLELLVDVLPDETVEGLTIRKSTAWSVDVLDADRTLVGRLIRTGPLSDRISGYQGPTELVTFCDTNDQVLGIRLRETWENQPYAGYLNDEPWFWSPLENKPFAELRLVDLVEEEVEGVSGATMTSMASAETMLAAAAEYHRRLQTNAGPPVQESTAVRWTAHDTGTVAVLLVGILIGMTRLRGIKWIRRTWFVILIGYFGIVTGNLLSLAVVSAWSFGGIAWQMAPGMAAVIIVSLLLPPASRRNIYCTHLCPHGALQQLLRHLRWRWKSGRRLLSRLRFLPGLILVAAATITILQVPWNLAAWEPFDAW
;
A
#
# COMPACT_ATOMS: atom_id res chain seq x y z
N MET A 1 18.51 -49.58 -19.68
CA MET A 1 18.35 -50.95 -20.21
C MET A 1 17.53 -51.73 -19.20
N PHE A 2 16.21 -51.80 -19.43
CA PHE A 2 15.15 -52.75 -19.00
C PHE A 2 15.13 -53.39 -17.58
N PRO A 3 13.99 -53.90 -17.04
CA PRO A 3 12.56 -53.72 -17.43
C PRO A 3 11.58 -53.59 -16.20
N SER A 4 10.36 -53.09 -16.40
CA SER A 4 9.03 -53.77 -16.44
C SER A 4 8.24 -53.90 -15.12
N GLU A 5 6.95 -53.52 -15.21
CA GLU A 5 5.82 -53.83 -14.32
C GLU A 5 5.62 -55.35 -14.08
N PRO A 6 4.64 -55.74 -13.22
CA PRO A 6 3.32 -56.04 -13.79
C PRO A 6 2.11 -55.57 -12.95
N THR A 7 1.03 -55.33 -13.67
CA THR A 7 -0.38 -55.29 -13.22
C THR A 7 -0.95 -56.71 -13.02
N VAL A 8 -2.08 -56.86 -12.29
CA VAL A 8 -3.23 -57.75 -12.59
C VAL A 8 -4.26 -57.78 -11.41
N HIS A 9 -5.49 -57.35 -11.75
CA HIS A 9 -6.86 -57.78 -11.39
C HIS A 9 -7.40 -58.07 -9.96
N ASP A 10 -8.52 -57.36 -9.70
CA ASP A 10 -9.86 -57.78 -9.22
C ASP A 10 -10.05 -58.73 -8.03
N ALA A 11 -10.81 -58.24 -7.04
CA ALA A 11 -11.96 -58.96 -6.49
C ALA A 11 -12.89 -58.00 -5.72
N ASN A 12 -14.12 -57.84 -6.24
CA ASN A 12 -15.29 -57.43 -5.47
C ASN A 12 -15.53 -58.41 -4.29
N VAL A 13 -16.13 -57.94 -3.20
CA VAL A 13 -17.41 -58.46 -2.66
C VAL A 13 -17.74 -57.83 -1.29
N VAL A 14 -18.97 -57.34 -1.26
CA VAL A 14 -19.82 -56.85 -0.17
C VAL A 14 -19.94 -57.86 0.98
N LEU A 15 -20.11 -57.41 2.23
CA LEU A 15 -21.22 -57.81 3.12
C LEU A 15 -21.14 -57.21 4.54
N THR A 16 -22.20 -56.47 4.83
CA THR A 16 -22.80 -56.14 6.15
C THR A 16 -23.11 -57.37 7.00
N VAL A 17 -23.33 -57.14 8.32
CA VAL A 17 -24.31 -57.77 9.27
C VAL A 17 -23.66 -57.73 10.68
N ALA A 18 -24.07 -56.82 11.57
CA ALA A 18 -25.14 -56.91 12.58
C ALA A 18 -24.74 -57.63 13.89
N ASP A 19 -24.98 -56.90 14.98
CA ASP A 19 -24.94 -57.22 16.42
C ASP A 19 -25.67 -58.54 16.79
N PRO A 20 -25.34 -59.20 17.94
CA PRO A 20 -26.03 -58.85 19.19
C PRO A 20 -25.29 -59.09 20.54
N PHE A 21 -25.70 -58.26 21.52
CA PHE A 21 -25.85 -58.48 22.96
C PHE A 21 -25.69 -59.93 23.48
N GLU A 22 -25.03 -60.15 24.63
CA GLU A 22 -25.68 -60.20 25.96
C GLU A 22 -24.70 -60.57 27.12
N MET A 23 -25.13 -60.24 28.35
CA MET A 23 -24.86 -60.89 29.65
C MET A 23 -23.91 -60.29 30.73
N PHE A 24 -24.59 -59.75 31.78
CA PHE A 24 -24.33 -59.82 33.25
C PHE A 24 -23.28 -58.87 33.91
N SER A 25 -23.46 -58.32 35.12
CA SER A 25 -24.58 -58.12 36.06
C SER A 25 -24.11 -57.29 37.29
N LYS A 26 -25.07 -56.67 38.02
CA LYS A 26 -25.01 -56.12 39.41
C LYS A 26 -24.27 -54.76 39.60
N GLY A 27 -24.79 -53.73 40.28
CA GLY A 27 -26.04 -53.53 41.02
C GLY A 27 -26.10 -52.12 41.67
N ASN A 28 -27.31 -51.77 42.14
CA ASN A 28 -27.70 -50.67 43.06
C ASN A 28 -27.98 -49.23 42.54
N ARG A 29 -29.28 -49.02 42.25
CA ARG A 29 -30.21 -47.94 42.68
C ARG A 29 -29.68 -46.51 42.88
N PHE A 30 -30.18 -45.55 42.10
CA PHE A 30 -30.90 -44.34 42.56
C PHE A 30 -31.65 -43.65 41.39
N ASN A 31 -32.76 -42.98 41.73
CA ASN A 31 -33.90 -42.50 40.92
C ASN A 31 -33.61 -41.62 39.66
N PRO A 32 -34.60 -41.50 38.74
CA PRO A 32 -34.48 -40.80 37.47
C PRO A 32 -34.65 -39.28 37.66
N LEU A 33 -33.65 -38.49 37.28
CA LEU A 33 -33.77 -37.04 37.14
C LEU A 33 -33.83 -36.70 35.66
N VAL A 34 -35.08 -36.53 35.21
CA VAL A 34 -35.57 -35.53 34.24
C VAL A 34 -34.47 -34.84 33.42
N MET A 35 -34.44 -35.16 32.12
CA MET A 35 -33.77 -34.34 31.11
C MET A 35 -34.34 -32.92 31.16
N SER A 36 -33.51 -31.94 31.53
CA SER A 36 -33.76 -30.54 31.20
C SER A 36 -32.60 -30.04 30.34
N ASP A 37 -32.93 -29.75 29.08
CA ASP A 37 -32.13 -28.96 28.16
C ASP A 37 -31.89 -27.57 28.75
N THR A 38 -30.80 -27.40 29.48
CA THR A 38 -30.29 -26.07 29.82
C THR A 38 -28.85 -25.95 29.34
N ALA A 39 -28.74 -25.37 28.13
CA ALA A 39 -27.52 -24.76 27.68
C ALA A 39 -27.04 -23.78 28.76
N ALA A 40 -25.83 -24.01 29.28
CA ALA A 40 -25.17 -23.10 30.21
C ALA A 40 -25.00 -21.72 29.56
N GLU A 41 -25.96 -20.84 29.78
CA GLU A 41 -25.82 -19.40 29.61
C GLU A 41 -24.74 -18.92 30.58
N LEU A 42 -23.81 -18.11 30.07
CA LEU A 42 -22.85 -17.41 30.91
C LEU A 42 -23.64 -16.50 31.87
N PRO A 43 -23.32 -16.46 33.18
CA PRO A 43 -24.04 -15.58 34.11
C PRO A 43 -23.83 -14.13 33.67
N ILE A 44 -24.93 -13.48 33.29
CA ILE A 44 -24.98 -12.03 33.18
C ILE A 44 -24.85 -11.50 34.60
N ILE A 45 -23.70 -10.93 34.94
CA ILE A 45 -23.54 -10.14 36.16
C ILE A 45 -24.42 -8.90 35.99
N GLN A 46 -25.66 -8.98 36.45
CA GLN A 46 -26.49 -7.80 36.69
C GLN A 46 -26.04 -7.18 38.01
N ASP A 47 -25.02 -6.32 37.96
CA ASP A 47 -24.72 -5.44 39.08
C ASP A 47 -25.92 -4.49 39.27
N LYS A 48 -26.74 -4.74 40.29
CA LYS A 48 -27.76 -3.78 40.75
C LYS A 48 -27.04 -2.57 41.34
N ILE A 49 -26.90 -1.51 40.55
CA ILE A 49 -26.28 -0.25 40.98
C ILE A 49 -27.22 0.45 42.00
N PRO A 50 -26.75 0.79 43.22
CA PRO A 50 -27.56 1.45 44.25
C PRO A 50 -28.02 2.86 43.83
N PRO A 51 -29.15 3.37 44.40
CA PRO A 51 -29.85 4.57 43.91
C PRO A 51 -29.01 5.85 43.96
N ALA A 52 -28.06 5.97 44.91
CA ALA A 52 -27.16 7.12 45.02
C ALA A 52 -26.16 7.26 43.85
N ARG A 53 -25.96 6.22 43.03
CA ARG A 53 -25.12 6.26 41.82
C ARG A 53 -25.91 6.52 40.52
N ARG A 54 -27.22 6.77 40.59
CA ARG A 54 -28.05 7.01 39.37
C ARG A 54 -27.78 8.36 38.70
N LEU A 55 -27.46 9.40 39.47
CA LEU A 55 -27.08 10.72 38.94
C LEU A 55 -25.68 10.70 38.30
N THR A 56 -24.69 10.09 38.97
CA THR A 56 -23.35 9.92 38.41
C THR A 56 -23.34 9.00 37.18
N ALA A 57 -24.19 7.97 37.15
CA ALA A 57 -24.36 7.13 35.96
C ALA A 57 -25.10 7.82 34.79
N ARG A 58 -25.96 8.82 35.05
CA ARG A 58 -26.65 9.60 34.01
C ARG A 58 -25.75 10.66 33.39
N LEU A 59 -24.82 11.23 34.15
CA LEU A 59 -23.81 12.18 33.65
C LEU A 59 -22.57 11.48 33.05
N ALA A 60 -22.26 10.24 33.46
CA ALA A 60 -21.12 9.50 32.95
C ALA A 60 -21.22 9.13 31.46
N THR A 61 -22.43 8.84 30.96
CA THR A 61 -22.62 8.55 29.52
C THR A 61 -22.34 9.76 28.63
N PRO A 62 -22.98 10.94 28.83
CA PRO A 62 -22.67 12.12 28.03
C PRO A 62 -21.23 12.60 28.23
N ALA A 63 -20.66 12.49 29.44
CA ALA A 63 -19.25 12.85 29.67
C ALA A 63 -18.26 11.95 28.92
N ARG A 64 -18.53 10.64 28.81
CA ARG A 64 -17.69 9.71 28.01
C ARG A 64 -17.80 9.98 26.52
N VAL A 65 -19.01 10.24 26.02
CA VAL A 65 -19.23 10.60 24.61
C VAL A 65 -18.55 11.94 24.31
N LEU A 66 -18.71 12.94 25.18
CA LEU A 66 -18.05 14.24 25.07
C LEU A 66 -16.51 14.09 25.10
N GLY A 67 -15.96 13.21 25.95
CA GLY A 67 -14.53 12.94 25.99
C GLY A 67 -13.98 12.31 24.70
N VAL A 68 -14.72 11.38 24.08
CA VAL A 68 -14.34 10.80 22.77
C VAL A 68 -14.46 11.83 21.65
N VAL A 69 -15.54 12.63 21.65
CA VAL A 69 -15.73 13.71 20.66
C VAL A 69 -14.62 14.76 20.79
N LEU A 70 -14.28 15.17 22.02
CA LEU A 70 -13.20 16.10 22.28
C LEU A 70 -11.85 15.53 21.84
N LEU A 71 -11.58 14.25 22.07
CA LEU A 71 -10.38 13.57 21.57
C LEU A 71 -10.31 13.63 20.03
N LEU A 72 -11.40 13.30 19.34
CA LEU A 72 -11.47 13.35 17.86
C LEU A 72 -11.30 14.79 17.33
N VAL A 73 -11.87 15.78 18.02
CA VAL A 73 -11.72 17.21 17.68
C VAL A 73 -10.27 17.67 17.94
N LEU A 74 -9.64 17.28 19.04
CA LEU A 74 -8.25 17.61 19.33
C LEU A 74 -7.30 16.97 18.30
N VAL A 75 -7.54 15.73 17.87
CA VAL A 75 -6.81 15.10 16.76
C VAL A 75 -7.02 15.86 15.45
N ARG A 76 -8.23 16.40 15.20
CA ARG A 76 -8.51 17.20 13.99
C ARG A 76 -7.84 18.58 14.00
N LEU A 77 -7.71 19.18 15.19
CA LEU A 77 -7.12 20.50 15.41
C LEU A 77 -5.58 20.47 15.48
N GLN A 78 -4.97 19.27 15.55
CA GLN A 78 -3.54 19.15 15.29
C GLN A 78 -3.29 19.56 13.83
N PRO A 79 -2.36 20.51 13.56
CA PRO A 79 -1.95 20.81 12.21
C PRO A 79 -1.53 19.50 11.54
N ALA A 80 -2.18 19.15 10.42
CA ALA A 80 -1.76 18.00 9.64
C ALA A 80 -0.25 18.19 9.36
N PRO A 81 0.62 17.24 9.77
CA PRO A 81 1.95 17.19 9.22
C PRO A 81 1.79 17.19 7.71
N ARG A 82 2.47 18.12 7.02
CA ARG A 82 2.50 18.13 5.55
C ARG A 82 2.82 16.71 5.11
N ASN A 83 1.98 16.15 4.22
CA ASN A 83 2.14 14.82 3.67
C ASN A 83 3.53 14.64 3.05
N SER A 84 4.46 14.16 3.85
CA SER A 84 5.47 13.22 3.46
C SER A 84 5.28 12.03 4.40
N ASP A 85 5.41 10.83 3.86
CA ASP A 85 5.92 9.66 4.59
C ASP A 85 4.95 8.58 5.11
N SER A 86 4.91 7.48 4.35
CA SER A 86 4.75 6.14 4.91
C SER A 86 6.05 5.31 4.83
N SER A 87 7.19 5.92 4.45
CA SER A 87 8.53 5.31 4.46
C SER A 87 9.51 5.89 5.50
N THR A 88 9.17 6.95 6.27
CA THR A 88 10.14 7.63 7.17
C THR A 88 10.06 7.27 8.65
N LYS A 89 10.42 6.05 9.01
CA LYS A 89 10.79 5.78 10.41
C LYS A 89 12.11 5.05 10.61
N THR A 90 13.10 5.38 9.80
CA THR A 90 14.51 5.21 10.17
C THR A 90 15.16 6.57 10.03
N GLY A 91 15.11 7.37 11.10
CA GLY A 91 15.95 8.56 11.20
C GLY A 91 17.42 8.15 11.08
N ILE A 92 18.25 9.03 10.53
CA ILE A 92 19.70 8.80 10.41
C ILE A 92 20.26 8.53 11.81
N THR A 93 20.85 7.36 12.01
CA THR A 93 21.44 6.97 13.30
C THR A 93 22.88 7.47 13.40
N LEU A 94 23.36 7.74 14.62
CA LEU A 94 24.74 8.13 14.85
C LEU A 94 25.73 7.10 14.29
N GLN A 95 25.42 5.80 14.40
CA GLN A 95 26.29 4.75 13.90
C GLN A 95 26.45 4.79 12.37
N GLN A 96 25.37 5.00 11.63
CA GLN A 96 25.43 5.17 10.17
C GLN A 96 26.28 6.38 9.77
N VAL A 97 26.23 7.46 10.56
CA VAL A 97 27.09 8.63 10.35
C VAL A 97 28.54 8.32 10.67
N GLN A 98 28.82 7.60 11.76
CA GLN A 98 30.17 7.22 12.17
C GLN A 98 30.87 6.31 11.16
N ASP A 99 30.12 5.48 10.43
CA ASP A 99 30.65 4.66 9.33
C ASP A 99 31.24 5.53 8.20
N LEU A 100 30.69 6.74 7.98
CA LEU A 100 31.21 7.71 7.02
C LEU A 100 32.19 8.72 7.63
N LEU A 101 31.96 9.11 8.89
CA LEU A 101 32.63 10.17 9.62
C LEU A 101 32.94 9.71 11.07
N PRO A 102 34.06 9.00 11.31
CA PRO A 102 34.33 8.32 12.58
C PRO A 102 34.40 9.23 13.82
N ASN A 103 34.69 10.52 13.66
CA ASN A 103 34.74 11.52 14.73
C ASN A 103 33.36 12.12 15.07
N ALA A 104 32.29 11.73 14.38
CA ALA A 104 30.93 12.15 14.70
C ALA A 104 30.51 11.67 16.11
N ALA A 105 30.03 12.60 16.93
CA ALA A 105 29.55 12.31 18.29
C ALA A 105 28.07 12.66 18.48
N LYS A 106 27.53 13.67 17.79
CA LYS A 106 26.12 14.07 17.87
C LYS A 106 25.56 14.43 16.49
N ILE A 107 24.26 14.17 16.31
CA ILE A 107 23.47 14.62 15.18
C ILE A 107 22.48 15.67 15.70
N GLY A 108 22.52 16.85 15.09
CA GLY A 108 21.63 17.97 15.38
C GLY A 108 20.23 17.79 14.80
N PRO A 109 19.32 18.76 15.03
CA PRO A 109 17.97 18.70 14.49
C PRO A 109 17.96 18.75 12.96
N SER A 110 16.94 18.13 12.36
CA SER A 110 16.73 18.14 10.91
C SER A 110 16.05 19.44 10.47
N VAL A 111 16.70 20.18 9.57
CA VAL A 111 16.16 21.36 8.86
C VAL A 111 16.14 21.03 7.38
N ASP A 112 14.95 21.02 6.76
CA ASP A 112 14.74 20.60 5.36
C ASP A 112 15.37 19.22 5.00
N GLY A 113 15.43 18.33 6.00
CA GLY A 113 16.02 16.99 5.89
C GLY A 113 17.54 16.93 6.01
N ILE A 114 18.21 18.06 6.27
CA ILE A 114 19.64 18.16 6.55
C ILE A 114 19.85 18.27 8.06
N GLN A 115 20.80 17.51 8.59
CA GLN A 115 21.16 17.48 10.00
C GLN A 115 22.65 17.81 10.16
N THR A 116 22.97 18.75 11.04
CA THR A 116 24.36 19.08 11.38
C THR A 116 24.98 17.97 12.22
N VAL A 117 26.24 17.63 11.99
CA VAL A 117 26.99 16.63 12.76
C VAL A 117 28.11 17.34 13.52
N THR A 118 28.22 17.05 14.82
CA THR A 118 29.29 17.59 15.68
C THR A 118 30.17 16.49 16.26
N ASP A 119 31.42 16.84 16.56
CA ASP A 119 32.32 15.99 17.34
C ASP A 119 32.01 16.06 18.86
N ALA A 120 32.86 15.40 19.66
CA ALA A 120 32.71 15.35 21.11
C ALA A 120 32.96 16.70 21.81
N GLU A 121 33.62 17.64 21.12
CA GLU A 121 33.90 19.00 21.58
C GLU A 121 32.83 20.01 21.12
N ASP A 122 31.74 19.52 20.50
CA ASP A 122 30.64 20.32 19.92
C ASP A 122 31.08 21.19 18.72
N ASN A 123 32.20 20.88 18.06
CA ASN A 123 32.57 21.52 16.79
C ASN A 123 31.78 20.87 15.64
N VAL A 124 31.35 21.68 14.67
CA VAL A 124 30.72 21.17 13.45
C VAL A 124 31.77 20.46 12.60
N VAL A 125 31.50 19.19 12.27
CA VAL A 125 32.40 18.35 11.45
C VAL A 125 31.80 17.95 10.11
N GLY A 126 30.53 18.30 9.88
CA GLY A 126 29.84 18.10 8.61
C GLY A 126 28.33 18.19 8.74
N GLN A 127 27.63 17.90 7.64
CA GLN A 127 26.18 17.81 7.61
C GLN A 127 25.78 16.50 6.92
N VAL A 128 24.65 15.91 7.33
CA VAL A 128 24.14 14.68 6.73
C VAL A 128 22.69 14.86 6.31
N CYS A 129 22.34 14.22 5.20
CA CYS A 129 20.96 14.07 4.79
C CYS A 129 20.77 12.68 4.17
N GLN A 130 19.53 12.30 3.91
CA GLN A 130 19.24 11.06 3.21
C GLN A 130 18.35 11.35 1.99
N THR A 131 18.40 10.46 1.00
CA THR A 131 17.66 10.67 -0.26
C THR A 131 16.15 10.66 -0.05
N GLN A 132 15.66 9.90 0.93
CA GLN A 132 14.25 9.89 1.29
C GLN A 132 13.87 10.98 2.31
N PRO A 133 12.66 11.57 2.22
CA PRO A 133 11.56 11.20 1.32
C PRO A 133 11.53 11.92 -0.04
N ALA A 134 12.53 12.76 -0.33
CA ALA A 134 12.57 13.54 -1.57
C ALA A 134 12.51 12.63 -2.82
N ALA A 135 13.18 11.48 -2.76
CA ALA A 135 13.27 10.52 -3.85
C ALA A 135 12.27 9.35 -3.75
N ASN A 136 11.12 9.49 -3.07
CA ASN A 136 10.20 8.35 -2.82
C ASN A 136 9.55 7.80 -4.11
N LYS A 137 9.60 8.57 -5.20
CA LYS A 137 9.07 8.16 -6.52
C LYS A 137 10.09 7.42 -7.37
N VAL A 138 11.35 7.37 -6.94
CA VAL A 138 12.44 6.73 -7.66
C VAL A 138 12.54 5.27 -7.23
N THR A 139 12.30 4.35 -8.16
CA THR A 139 12.39 2.90 -7.91
C THR A 139 13.56 2.29 -8.67
N GLY A 140 14.24 1.35 -8.01
CA GLY A 140 15.27 0.49 -8.60
C GLY A 140 14.66 -0.71 -9.30
N TYR A 141 15.20 -1.89 -9.02
CA TYR A 141 14.75 -3.15 -9.61
C TYR A 141 13.38 -3.59 -9.06
N ARG A 142 13.16 -3.47 -7.75
CA ARG A 142 11.91 -3.83 -7.06
C ARG A 142 11.29 -2.68 -6.29
N GLY A 143 12.07 -1.75 -5.76
CA GLY A 143 11.53 -0.70 -4.91
C GLY A 143 12.49 0.45 -4.66
N ILE A 144 12.24 1.22 -3.61
CA ILE A 144 13.02 2.43 -3.34
C ILE A 144 14.41 2.09 -2.77
N THR A 145 15.39 2.95 -3.07
CA THR A 145 16.73 2.87 -2.48
C THR A 145 17.04 4.17 -1.72
N ASN A 146 17.29 4.05 -0.42
CA ASN A 146 17.61 5.17 0.47
C ASN A 146 19.13 5.24 0.69
N LEU A 147 19.71 6.41 0.46
CA LEU A 147 21.14 6.66 0.64
C LEU A 147 21.38 7.75 1.67
N LEU A 148 22.42 7.60 2.47
CA LEU A 148 23.00 8.62 3.34
C LEU A 148 24.00 9.43 2.53
N ILE A 149 23.90 10.74 2.65
CA ILE A 149 24.76 11.70 1.98
C ILE A 149 25.45 12.55 3.06
N LEU A 150 26.78 12.54 3.07
CA LEU A 150 27.59 13.43 3.88
C LEU A 150 27.99 14.65 3.07
N LEU A 151 27.71 15.84 3.61
CA LEU A 151 27.96 17.14 3.01
C LEU A 151 29.02 17.90 3.81
N ASN A 152 29.83 18.71 3.11
CA ASN A 152 30.68 19.72 3.74
C ASN A 152 29.90 21.00 4.08
N GLU A 153 30.58 22.02 4.62
CA GLU A 153 29.97 23.31 4.98
C GLU A 153 29.39 24.07 3.78
N ASP A 154 29.89 23.79 2.56
CA ASP A 154 29.43 24.38 1.31
C ASP A 154 28.27 23.60 0.67
N LEU A 155 27.68 22.62 1.38
CA LEU A 155 26.63 21.71 0.89
C LEU A 155 27.05 20.88 -0.34
N GLU A 156 28.32 20.53 -0.42
CA GLU A 156 28.88 19.62 -1.42
C GLU A 156 29.01 18.21 -0.85
N VAL A 157 28.65 17.22 -1.65
CA VAL A 157 28.74 15.81 -1.31
C VAL A 157 30.21 15.41 -1.15
N THR A 158 30.55 14.88 0.01
CA THR A 158 31.87 14.33 0.30
C THR A 158 31.85 12.81 0.24
N ARG A 159 30.78 12.17 0.73
CA ARG A 159 30.60 10.71 0.74
C ARG A 159 29.13 10.35 0.63
N VAL A 160 28.87 9.17 0.07
CA VAL A 160 27.54 8.56 0.00
C VAL A 160 27.63 7.11 0.46
N SER A 161 26.62 6.63 1.20
CA SER A 161 26.46 5.21 1.50
C SER A 161 25.01 4.78 1.35
N LEU A 162 24.80 3.50 1.02
CA LEU A 162 23.46 2.93 0.96
C LEU A 162 22.97 2.60 2.37
N LEU A 163 21.86 3.22 2.79
CA LEU A 163 21.20 2.96 4.08
C LEU A 163 20.34 1.70 4.00
N GLU A 164 19.38 1.73 3.08
CA GLU A 164 18.35 0.71 2.95
C GLU A 164 17.90 0.63 1.49
N SER A 165 17.46 -0.55 1.06
CA SER A 165 16.92 -0.75 -0.27
C SER A 165 15.85 -1.84 -0.22
N GLU A 166 14.76 -1.62 -0.93
CA GLU A 166 13.69 -2.62 -1.16
C GLU A 166 14.03 -3.57 -2.32
N ASP A 167 15.16 -3.34 -3.01
CA ASP A 167 15.67 -4.25 -4.03
C ASP A 167 16.16 -5.56 -3.40
N THR A 168 16.47 -6.55 -4.24
CA THR A 168 17.05 -7.81 -3.76
C THR A 168 18.34 -7.54 -2.99
N GLU A 169 18.58 -8.27 -1.90
CA GLU A 169 19.78 -8.12 -1.07
C GLU A 169 21.07 -8.23 -1.89
N GLU A 170 21.10 -9.04 -2.95
CA GLU A 170 22.24 -9.16 -3.85
C GLU A 170 22.57 -7.84 -4.58
N HIS A 171 21.58 -7.22 -5.24
CA HIS A 171 21.75 -5.92 -5.91
C HIS A 171 22.08 -4.80 -4.92
N ALA A 172 21.39 -4.76 -3.77
CA ALA A 172 21.68 -3.78 -2.72
C ALA A 172 23.11 -3.94 -2.16
N ALA A 173 23.56 -5.18 -1.95
CA ALA A 173 24.92 -5.48 -1.50
C ALA A 173 25.98 -5.15 -2.56
N ALA A 174 25.67 -5.35 -3.85
CA ALA A 174 26.56 -4.97 -4.94
C ALA A 174 26.81 -3.45 -4.94
N VAL A 175 25.75 -2.64 -4.90
CA VAL A 175 25.84 -1.17 -4.82
C VAL A 175 26.54 -0.72 -3.53
N ARG A 176 26.23 -1.35 -2.39
CA ARG A 176 26.84 -1.01 -1.09
C ARG A 176 28.36 -1.26 -1.05
N LYS A 177 28.85 -2.27 -1.79
CA LYS A 177 30.28 -2.63 -1.85
C LYS A 177 31.05 -1.87 -2.92
N ASP A 178 30.35 -1.30 -3.90
CA ASP A 178 30.96 -0.61 -5.04
C ASP A 178 31.41 0.82 -4.66
N GLN A 179 32.60 0.92 -4.05
CA GLN A 179 33.18 2.20 -3.66
C GLN A 179 33.52 3.08 -4.86
N LYS A 180 33.85 2.48 -6.03
CA LYS A 180 34.08 3.24 -7.25
C LYS A 180 32.80 3.96 -7.65
N PHE A 181 31.67 3.25 -7.66
CA PHE A 181 30.36 3.83 -7.91
C PHE A 181 30.03 4.97 -6.94
N LEU A 182 30.06 4.72 -5.63
CA LEU A 182 29.67 5.70 -4.60
C LEU A 182 30.57 6.95 -4.59
N SER A 183 31.83 6.82 -4.97
CA SER A 183 32.77 7.96 -5.02
C SER A 183 32.48 8.93 -6.16
N GLN A 184 31.71 8.55 -7.18
CA GLN A 184 31.37 9.41 -8.31
C GLN A 184 30.45 10.58 -7.93
N PHE A 185 29.76 10.49 -6.78
CA PHE A 185 28.92 11.57 -6.26
C PHE A 185 29.72 12.67 -5.55
N ALA A 186 31.00 12.44 -5.25
CA ALA A 186 31.82 13.43 -4.55
C ALA A 186 31.96 14.71 -5.39
N GLY A 187 31.75 15.86 -4.76
CA GLY A 187 31.76 17.18 -5.40
C GLY A 187 30.41 17.65 -5.93
N TRP A 188 29.37 16.80 -5.94
CA TRP A 188 28.02 17.23 -6.32
C TRP A 188 27.48 18.23 -5.31
N LYS A 189 26.79 19.28 -5.77
CA LYS A 189 26.36 20.38 -4.89
C LYS A 189 24.85 20.49 -4.76
N MET A 190 24.37 20.74 -3.54
CA MET A 190 22.96 21.01 -3.27
C MET A 190 22.49 22.27 -4.04
N GLY A 191 21.35 22.17 -4.70
CA GLY A 191 20.75 23.25 -5.51
C GLY A 191 21.38 23.43 -6.89
N GLN A 192 22.35 22.60 -7.28
CA GLN A 192 22.93 22.59 -8.62
C GLN A 192 22.46 21.38 -9.41
N GLN A 193 22.19 21.61 -10.70
CA GLN A 193 21.82 20.55 -11.63
C GLN A 193 23.10 19.93 -12.19
N GLU A 194 23.50 18.80 -11.61
CA GLU A 194 24.66 18.03 -12.08
C GLU A 194 24.27 17.14 -13.28
N SER A 195 25.21 16.95 -14.21
CA SER A 195 25.02 16.06 -15.36
C SER A 195 25.13 14.60 -14.93
N PHE A 196 23.99 13.92 -14.86
CA PHE A 196 23.87 12.50 -14.49
C PHE A 196 24.41 11.53 -15.56
N GLU A 197 24.60 12.00 -16.80
CA GLU A 197 25.03 11.16 -17.94
C GLU A 197 26.46 10.62 -17.80
N SER A 198 27.24 11.10 -16.83
CA SER A 198 28.63 10.71 -16.62
C SER A 198 28.85 9.75 -15.44
N VAL A 199 27.79 9.25 -14.79
CA VAL A 199 27.94 8.31 -13.67
C VAL A 199 27.80 6.87 -14.17
N ASP A 200 28.87 6.10 -14.06
CA ASP A 200 28.85 4.67 -14.38
C ASP A 200 28.00 3.92 -13.37
N ALA A 201 27.06 3.06 -13.82
CA ALA A 201 26.27 2.20 -12.95
C ALA A 201 27.03 0.97 -12.45
N THR A 202 26.65 0.43 -11.29
CA THR A 202 27.22 -0.84 -10.77
C THR A 202 26.79 -2.03 -11.62
N SER A 203 27.78 -2.77 -12.12
CA SER A 203 27.56 -3.99 -12.92
C SER A 203 26.79 -5.05 -12.13
N GLY A 204 25.78 -5.66 -12.77
CA GLY A 204 24.92 -6.66 -12.14
C GLY A 204 23.86 -6.08 -11.18
N ALA A 205 23.82 -4.76 -10.98
CA ALA A 205 22.82 -4.05 -10.19
C ALA A 205 22.41 -2.74 -10.86
N THR A 206 22.34 -2.72 -12.20
CA THR A 206 22.19 -1.51 -13.01
C THR A 206 20.95 -0.69 -12.62
N LEU A 207 19.78 -1.30 -12.50
CA LEU A 207 18.54 -0.58 -12.15
C LEU A 207 18.59 0.00 -10.72
N THR A 208 19.16 -0.73 -9.77
CA THR A 208 19.39 -0.25 -8.39
C THR A 208 20.36 0.94 -8.37
N ALA A 209 21.44 0.86 -9.16
CA ALA A 209 22.44 1.92 -9.28
C ALA A 209 21.87 3.18 -9.95
N LEU A 210 21.11 3.03 -11.04
CA LEU A 210 20.42 4.16 -11.70
C LEU A 210 19.43 4.82 -10.74
N ALA A 211 18.68 4.04 -9.96
CA ALA A 211 17.80 4.58 -8.94
C ALA A 211 18.56 5.32 -7.83
N ALA A 212 19.74 4.84 -7.43
CA ALA A 212 20.59 5.54 -6.49
C ALA A 212 21.08 6.88 -7.07
N ILE A 213 21.54 6.92 -8.32
CA ILE A 213 21.96 8.15 -9.01
C ILE A 213 20.81 9.16 -9.06
N GLN A 214 19.63 8.72 -9.49
CA GLN A 214 18.45 9.57 -9.58
C GLN A 214 17.99 10.04 -8.20
N SER A 215 18.07 9.18 -7.18
CA SER A 215 17.69 9.53 -5.80
C SER A 215 18.60 10.58 -5.18
N VAL A 216 19.91 10.48 -5.39
CA VAL A 216 20.87 11.52 -4.97
C VAL A 216 20.57 12.82 -5.72
N SER A 217 20.36 12.76 -7.04
CA SER A 217 20.04 13.93 -7.86
C SER A 217 18.78 14.67 -7.39
N VAL A 218 17.69 13.93 -7.15
CA VAL A 218 16.44 14.49 -6.63
C VAL A 218 16.65 15.09 -5.25
N ARG A 219 17.42 14.43 -4.37
CA ARG A 219 17.73 14.95 -3.05
C ARG A 219 18.51 16.25 -3.09
N LEU A 220 19.42 16.40 -4.05
CA LEU A 220 20.19 17.62 -4.24
C LEU A 220 19.40 18.73 -4.94
N GLY A 221 18.15 18.49 -5.36
CA GLY A 221 17.25 19.50 -5.92
C GLY A 221 17.15 19.51 -7.44
N SER A 222 17.64 18.47 -8.12
CA SER A 222 17.43 18.31 -9.57
C SER A 222 16.06 17.71 -9.87
N ASP A 223 15.38 18.25 -10.89
CA ASP A 223 14.30 17.55 -11.60
C ASP A 223 14.93 16.48 -12.51
N ALA A 224 15.42 15.40 -11.90
CA ALA A 224 16.12 14.36 -12.63
C ALA A 224 15.16 13.61 -13.58
N PRO A 225 15.41 13.59 -14.91
CA PRO A 225 14.60 12.82 -15.86
C PRO A 225 14.80 11.31 -15.63
N SER A 226 14.09 10.49 -16.42
CA SER A 226 14.28 9.03 -16.39
C SER A 226 15.70 8.67 -16.83
N LEU A 227 16.51 8.14 -15.91
CA LEU A 227 17.84 7.61 -16.23
C LEU A 227 17.77 6.23 -16.87
N LYS A 228 16.65 5.54 -16.71
CA LYS A 228 16.37 4.24 -17.35
C LYS A 228 16.09 4.40 -18.84
N PHE A 229 15.55 5.55 -19.25
CA PHE A 229 15.20 5.89 -20.63
C PHE A 229 15.68 7.32 -20.97
N PRO A 230 17.00 7.55 -21.09
CA PRO A 230 17.57 8.89 -21.23
C PRO A 230 17.32 9.51 -22.62
N ASN A 231 17.12 8.66 -23.64
CA ASN A 231 17.11 9.09 -25.05
C ASN A 231 15.90 9.98 -25.39
N PRO A 232 16.10 11.21 -25.91
CA PRO A 232 14.99 12.09 -26.31
C PRO A 232 14.23 11.54 -27.52
N LEU A 233 13.01 12.05 -27.76
CA LEU A 233 12.23 11.73 -28.95
C LEU A 233 12.92 12.22 -30.23
N THR A 234 12.86 11.40 -31.27
CA THR A 234 13.45 11.63 -32.59
C THR A 234 12.42 11.35 -33.70
N VAL A 235 12.73 11.71 -34.94
CA VAL A 235 11.87 11.40 -36.09
C VAL A 235 11.75 9.88 -36.30
N ALA A 236 12.79 9.11 -35.97
CA ALA A 236 12.77 7.64 -36.09
C ALA A 236 11.70 7.00 -35.18
N ASP A 237 11.31 7.64 -34.07
CA ASP A 237 10.24 7.14 -33.20
C ASP A 237 8.86 7.16 -33.90
N LEU A 238 8.68 7.96 -34.96
CA LEU A 238 7.46 7.96 -35.77
C LEU A 238 7.35 6.71 -36.65
N GLU A 239 8.46 6.08 -37.01
CA GLU A 239 8.45 4.85 -37.82
C GLU A 239 7.77 3.69 -37.08
N LEU A 240 7.81 3.68 -35.73
CA LEU A 240 7.10 2.70 -34.90
C LEU A 240 5.58 2.81 -35.03
N LEU A 241 5.07 4.01 -35.36
CA LEU A 241 3.65 4.37 -35.35
C LEU A 241 3.13 4.67 -36.75
N VAL A 242 3.84 4.26 -37.81
CA VAL A 242 3.53 4.65 -39.19
C VAL A 242 2.11 4.28 -39.63
N ASP A 243 1.57 3.18 -39.09
CA ASP A 243 0.24 2.66 -39.41
C ASP A 243 -0.91 3.49 -38.82
N VAL A 244 -0.63 4.37 -37.85
CA VAL A 244 -1.63 5.25 -37.22
C VAL A 244 -1.43 6.72 -37.58
N LEU A 245 -0.40 7.04 -38.38
CA LEU A 245 -0.16 8.40 -38.86
C LEU A 245 -1.15 8.75 -39.99
N PRO A 246 -1.61 10.01 -40.08
CA PRO A 246 -2.61 10.42 -41.08
C PRO A 246 -2.24 10.16 -42.55
N ASP A 247 -0.94 10.21 -42.89
CA ASP A 247 -0.45 10.06 -44.27
C ASP A 247 0.29 8.72 -44.52
N GLU A 248 0.17 7.74 -43.61
CA GLU A 248 0.82 6.40 -43.63
C GLU A 248 2.33 6.41 -43.99
N THR A 249 2.98 7.59 -43.91
CA THR A 249 4.36 7.81 -44.31
C THR A 249 5.00 8.84 -43.37
N VAL A 250 6.25 8.59 -43.00
CA VAL A 250 7.04 9.49 -42.15
C VAL A 250 7.77 10.55 -42.99
N GLU A 251 7.86 10.34 -44.31
CA GLU A 251 8.52 11.27 -45.22
C GLU A 251 7.84 12.64 -45.21
N GLY A 252 8.62 13.69 -44.97
CA GLY A 252 8.11 15.07 -44.89
C GLY A 252 7.62 15.49 -43.51
N LEU A 253 7.50 14.56 -42.55
CA LEU A 253 7.22 14.91 -41.16
C LEU A 253 8.47 15.44 -40.46
N THR A 254 8.28 16.46 -39.62
CA THR A 254 9.33 17.01 -38.76
C THR A 254 8.83 17.09 -37.32
N ILE A 255 9.76 17.01 -36.36
CA ILE A 255 9.43 17.17 -34.94
C ILE A 255 9.95 18.50 -34.41
N ARG A 256 9.14 19.14 -33.57
CA ARG A 256 9.53 20.32 -32.80
C ARG A 256 9.47 20.00 -31.32
N LYS A 257 10.61 20.08 -30.63
CA LYS A 257 10.69 19.81 -29.19
C LYS A 257 9.74 20.72 -28.41
N SER A 258 8.89 20.11 -27.59
CA SER A 258 7.94 20.82 -26.72
C SER A 258 8.37 20.65 -25.26
N THR A 259 8.51 19.42 -24.79
CA THR A 259 8.97 19.08 -23.44
C THR A 259 10.02 17.97 -23.46
N ALA A 260 10.43 17.46 -22.29
CA ALA A 260 11.29 16.27 -22.21
C ALA A 260 10.56 14.96 -22.57
N TRP A 261 9.23 14.96 -22.49
CA TRP A 261 8.37 13.80 -22.75
C TRP A 261 7.49 13.94 -24.00
N SER A 262 7.49 15.10 -24.66
CA SER A 262 6.66 15.33 -25.85
C SER A 262 7.32 16.22 -26.91
N VAL A 263 6.98 15.94 -28.17
CA VAL A 263 7.32 16.76 -29.33
C VAL A 263 6.07 16.97 -30.20
N ASP A 264 5.95 18.15 -30.79
CA ASP A 264 4.93 18.42 -31.80
C ASP A 264 5.38 17.84 -33.13
N VAL A 265 4.48 17.16 -33.84
CA VAL A 265 4.73 16.59 -35.16
C VAL A 265 4.10 17.50 -36.21
N LEU A 266 4.90 17.92 -37.19
CA LEU A 266 4.54 18.88 -38.21
C LEU A 266 4.67 18.25 -39.60
N ASP A 267 3.78 18.60 -40.52
CA ASP A 267 3.88 18.23 -41.93
C ASP A 267 4.92 19.10 -42.68
N ALA A 268 5.04 18.86 -44.00
CA ALA A 268 5.94 19.60 -44.88
C ALA A 268 5.63 21.11 -44.94
N ASP A 269 4.36 21.49 -44.73
CA ASP A 269 3.88 22.88 -44.70
C ASP A 269 4.02 23.52 -43.30
N ARG A 270 4.56 22.79 -42.33
CA ARG A 270 4.71 23.16 -40.91
C ARG A 270 3.38 23.28 -40.16
N THR A 271 2.34 22.64 -40.64
CA THR A 271 1.06 22.51 -39.93
C THR A 271 1.18 21.44 -38.86
N LEU A 272 0.54 21.66 -37.70
CA LEU A 272 0.51 20.67 -36.63
C LEU A 272 -0.35 19.48 -37.06
N VAL A 273 0.27 18.29 -37.11
CA VAL A 273 -0.40 17.01 -37.41
C VAL A 273 -0.83 16.32 -36.11
N GLY A 274 -0.03 16.48 -35.05
CA GLY A 274 -0.30 15.88 -33.76
C GLY A 274 0.89 16.01 -32.81
N ARG A 275 0.92 15.16 -31.80
CA ARG A 275 1.96 15.14 -30.77
C ARG A 275 2.45 13.73 -30.53
N LEU A 276 3.76 13.57 -30.48
CA LEU A 276 4.39 12.33 -30.04
C LEU A 276 4.76 12.46 -28.56
N ILE A 277 4.37 11.48 -27.75
CA ILE A 277 4.58 11.45 -26.30
C ILE A 277 5.30 10.15 -25.92
N ARG A 278 6.31 10.24 -25.06
CA ARG A 278 6.99 9.07 -24.46
C ARG A 278 6.74 8.96 -22.97
N THR A 279 6.63 7.73 -22.46
CA THR A 279 6.28 7.49 -21.07
C THR A 279 7.46 7.59 -20.10
N GLY A 280 8.72 7.39 -20.52
CA GLY A 280 9.86 7.27 -19.59
C GLY A 280 9.98 8.42 -18.57
N PRO A 281 10.06 9.69 -19.00
CA PRO A 281 10.13 10.83 -18.06
C PRO A 281 8.85 11.10 -17.25
N LEU A 282 7.76 10.42 -17.58
CA LEU A 282 6.46 10.52 -16.91
C LEU A 282 6.25 9.37 -15.91
N SER A 283 6.66 8.15 -16.26
CA SER A 283 6.61 6.96 -15.43
C SER A 283 7.58 5.89 -15.95
N ASP A 284 8.61 5.59 -15.15
CA ASP A 284 9.58 4.51 -15.35
C ASP A 284 9.68 3.58 -14.13
N ARG A 285 8.70 3.69 -13.22
CA ARG A 285 8.70 3.03 -11.90
C ARG A 285 8.00 1.68 -11.87
N ILE A 286 7.19 1.39 -12.89
CA ILE A 286 6.39 0.16 -13.00
C ILE A 286 7.22 -0.85 -13.78
N SER A 287 7.47 -2.00 -13.17
CA SER A 287 8.21 -3.11 -13.78
C SER A 287 7.24 -4.25 -14.08
N GLY A 288 7.41 -4.90 -15.23
CA GLY A 288 6.72 -6.15 -15.52
C GLY A 288 7.50 -7.34 -14.97
N TYR A 289 8.01 -8.20 -15.84
CA TYR A 289 8.68 -9.44 -15.43
C TYR A 289 10.12 -9.21 -14.94
N GLN A 290 10.92 -8.45 -15.70
CA GLN A 290 12.33 -8.14 -15.42
C GLN A 290 12.61 -6.66 -15.25
N GLY A 291 11.75 -5.77 -15.77
CA GLY A 291 12.03 -4.36 -15.65
C GLY A 291 10.95 -3.46 -16.25
N PRO A 292 11.18 -2.14 -16.21
CA PRO A 292 10.27 -1.17 -16.80
C PRO A 292 10.36 -1.15 -18.33
N THR A 293 9.29 -0.65 -18.94
CA THR A 293 9.16 -0.48 -20.39
C THR A 293 8.76 0.96 -20.71
N GLU A 294 9.50 1.61 -21.60
CA GLU A 294 9.10 2.88 -22.19
C GLU A 294 8.23 2.65 -23.42
N LEU A 295 7.11 3.35 -23.44
CA LEU A 295 6.17 3.37 -24.54
C LEU A 295 6.22 4.72 -25.23
N VAL A 296 5.88 4.72 -26.51
CA VAL A 296 5.62 5.91 -27.30
C VAL A 296 4.19 5.88 -27.81
N THR A 297 3.55 7.04 -27.84
CA THR A 297 2.19 7.19 -28.38
C THR A 297 2.08 8.45 -29.22
N PHE A 298 1.30 8.35 -30.30
CA PHE A 298 0.92 9.49 -31.11
C PHE A 298 -0.49 9.93 -30.75
N CYS A 299 -0.66 11.23 -30.53
CA CYS A 299 -1.95 11.86 -30.31
C CYS A 299 -2.27 12.80 -31.47
N ASP A 300 -3.51 12.79 -31.94
CA ASP A 300 -3.96 13.71 -32.98
C ASP A 300 -4.07 15.17 -32.48
N THR A 301 -4.53 16.07 -33.34
CA THR A 301 -4.76 17.49 -32.96
C THR A 301 -5.86 17.69 -31.91
N ASN A 302 -6.70 16.68 -31.68
CA ASN A 302 -7.75 16.67 -30.65
C ASN A 302 -7.31 15.95 -29.37
N ASP A 303 -6.00 15.69 -29.21
CA ASP A 303 -5.36 14.97 -28.09
C ASP A 303 -5.76 13.48 -27.99
N GLN A 304 -6.41 12.91 -29.01
CA GLN A 304 -6.83 11.51 -29.05
C GLN A 304 -5.65 10.60 -29.34
N VAL A 305 -5.47 9.58 -28.51
CA VAL A 305 -4.45 8.54 -28.71
C VAL A 305 -4.81 7.69 -29.92
N LEU A 306 -3.97 7.72 -30.96
CA LEU A 306 -4.18 6.93 -32.17
C LEU A 306 -3.42 5.60 -32.18
N GLY A 307 -2.33 5.50 -31.41
CA GLY A 307 -1.58 4.26 -31.29
C GLY A 307 -0.53 4.30 -30.19
N ILE A 308 -0.15 3.12 -29.71
CA ILE A 308 0.80 2.91 -28.63
C ILE A 308 1.81 1.84 -29.07
N ARG A 309 3.10 2.09 -28.87
CA ARG A 309 4.18 1.16 -29.23
C ARG A 309 5.22 1.07 -28.13
N LEU A 310 5.81 -0.11 -28.01
CA LEU A 310 7.01 -0.30 -27.23
C LEU A 310 8.18 0.41 -27.92
N ARG A 311 8.86 1.28 -27.19
CA ARG A 311 10.00 2.07 -27.66
C ARG A 311 11.33 1.49 -27.18
N GLU A 312 11.48 1.37 -25.86
CA GLU A 312 12.68 0.84 -25.19
C GLU A 312 12.25 0.04 -23.96
N THR A 313 12.99 -1.02 -23.59
CA THR A 313 12.56 -1.91 -22.50
C THR A 313 13.72 -2.58 -21.78
N TRP A 314 13.51 -2.86 -20.49
CA TRP A 314 14.39 -3.66 -19.63
C TRP A 314 13.84 -5.08 -19.40
N GLU A 315 12.86 -5.49 -20.21
CA GLU A 315 12.25 -6.82 -20.17
C GLU A 315 13.05 -7.86 -20.96
N ASN A 316 12.79 -9.13 -20.70
CA ASN A 316 13.40 -10.20 -21.47
C ASN A 316 12.82 -10.28 -22.90
N GLN A 317 13.73 -10.44 -23.85
CA GLN A 317 13.38 -10.79 -25.22
C GLN A 317 13.18 -12.32 -25.36
N PRO A 318 12.30 -12.79 -26.28
CA PRO A 318 11.52 -12.00 -27.25
C PRO A 318 10.19 -11.45 -26.71
N TYR A 319 9.83 -11.72 -25.46
CA TYR A 319 8.47 -11.51 -24.94
C TYR A 319 8.01 -10.05 -24.95
N ALA A 320 8.91 -9.10 -24.71
CA ALA A 320 8.57 -7.68 -24.80
C ALA A 320 8.14 -7.27 -26.22
N GLY A 321 8.70 -7.91 -27.26
CA GLY A 321 8.34 -7.66 -28.66
C GLY A 321 6.87 -7.96 -28.96
N TYR A 322 6.24 -8.89 -28.24
CA TYR A 322 4.85 -9.28 -28.49
C TYR A 322 3.86 -8.12 -28.33
N LEU A 323 4.19 -7.09 -27.54
CA LEU A 323 3.34 -5.90 -27.40
C LEU A 323 3.23 -5.08 -28.70
N ASN A 324 4.20 -5.20 -29.60
CA ASN A 324 4.15 -4.58 -30.92
C ASN A 324 3.50 -5.52 -31.96
N ASP A 325 3.55 -6.83 -31.74
CA ASP A 325 2.98 -7.85 -32.63
C ASP A 325 1.47 -8.06 -32.41
N GLU A 326 0.91 -7.57 -31.30
CA GLU A 326 -0.48 -7.75 -30.88
C GLU A 326 -1.24 -6.41 -30.74
N PRO A 327 -1.57 -5.71 -31.85
CA PRO A 327 -2.21 -4.39 -31.80
C PRO A 327 -3.53 -4.34 -31.02
N TRP A 328 -4.27 -5.45 -30.98
CA TRP A 328 -5.54 -5.55 -30.25
C TRP A 328 -5.40 -5.25 -28.76
N PHE A 329 -4.21 -5.47 -28.18
CA PHE A 329 -3.94 -5.21 -26.77
C PHE A 329 -4.11 -3.72 -26.41
N TRP A 330 -3.80 -2.82 -27.35
CA TRP A 330 -3.83 -1.37 -27.13
C TRP A 330 -5.18 -0.72 -27.43
N SER A 331 -6.04 -1.38 -28.20
CA SER A 331 -7.33 -0.84 -28.64
C SER A 331 -8.21 -0.28 -27.51
N PRO A 332 -8.25 -0.84 -26.29
CA PRO A 332 -9.01 -0.26 -25.18
C PRO A 332 -8.51 1.11 -24.70
N LEU A 333 -7.27 1.50 -25.04
CA LEU A 333 -6.66 2.79 -24.67
C LEU A 333 -6.66 3.79 -25.84
N GLU A 334 -7.02 3.36 -27.05
CA GLU A 334 -7.07 4.20 -28.24
C GLU A 334 -8.37 5.03 -28.29
N ASN A 335 -8.35 6.10 -29.08
CA ASN A 335 -9.47 7.02 -29.29
C ASN A 335 -10.00 7.68 -27.99
N LYS A 336 -9.11 7.84 -27.01
CA LYS A 336 -9.35 8.60 -25.78
C LYS A 336 -8.29 9.70 -25.66
N PRO A 337 -8.60 10.85 -25.02
CA PRO A 337 -7.59 11.85 -24.72
C PRO A 337 -6.46 11.27 -23.86
N PHE A 338 -5.19 11.61 -24.15
CA PHE A 338 -4.06 11.04 -23.40
C PHE A 338 -4.17 11.25 -21.88
N ALA A 339 -4.59 12.45 -21.45
CA ALA A 339 -4.78 12.76 -20.03
C ALA A 339 -5.94 11.97 -19.39
N GLU A 340 -6.89 11.46 -20.17
CA GLU A 340 -8.04 10.70 -19.68
C GLU A 340 -7.72 9.23 -19.46
N LEU A 341 -6.65 8.69 -20.06
CA LEU A 341 -6.21 7.32 -19.80
C LEU A 341 -5.99 7.04 -18.31
N ARG A 342 -5.61 8.05 -17.51
CA ARG A 342 -5.46 7.91 -16.04
C ARG A 342 -6.74 7.43 -15.31
N LEU A 343 -7.91 7.54 -15.94
CA LEU A 343 -9.21 7.16 -15.39
C LEU A 343 -9.68 5.79 -15.88
N VAL A 344 -8.98 5.19 -16.84
CA VAL A 344 -9.32 3.88 -17.37
C VAL A 344 -9.11 2.84 -16.29
N ASP A 345 -10.09 1.96 -16.11
CA ASP A 345 -9.96 0.74 -15.32
C ASP A 345 -9.72 -0.42 -16.29
N LEU A 346 -8.52 -1.00 -16.24
CA LEU A 346 -8.13 -2.11 -17.12
C LEU A 346 -9.02 -3.34 -16.93
N VAL A 347 -9.62 -3.52 -15.75
CA VAL A 347 -10.53 -4.64 -15.47
C VAL A 347 -11.90 -4.39 -16.10
N GLU A 348 -12.41 -3.15 -16.01
CA GLU A 348 -13.70 -2.79 -16.62
C GLU A 348 -13.64 -2.79 -18.15
N GLU A 349 -12.51 -2.38 -18.73
CA GLU A 349 -12.25 -2.46 -20.16
C GLU A 349 -11.87 -3.88 -20.64
N GLU A 350 -11.93 -4.88 -19.75
CA GLU A 350 -11.63 -6.29 -20.03
C GLU A 350 -10.25 -6.49 -20.71
N VAL A 351 -9.25 -5.71 -20.31
CA VAL A 351 -7.90 -5.78 -20.88
C VAL A 351 -7.23 -7.08 -20.42
N GLU A 352 -7.13 -8.04 -21.34
CA GLU A 352 -6.39 -9.27 -21.13
C GLU A 352 -4.91 -9.10 -21.50
N GLY A 353 -4.02 -9.64 -20.67
CA GLY A 353 -2.59 -9.60 -20.96
C GLY A 353 -2.21 -10.51 -22.13
N VAL A 354 -1.19 -10.11 -22.88
CA VAL A 354 -0.69 -10.84 -24.05
C VAL A 354 -0.17 -12.23 -23.64
N SER A 355 -0.54 -13.26 -24.40
CA SER A 355 -0.13 -14.65 -24.11
C SER A 355 1.40 -14.78 -24.09
N GLY A 356 1.95 -15.33 -23.02
CA GLY A 356 3.40 -15.46 -22.82
C GLY A 356 4.12 -14.18 -22.41
N ALA A 357 3.46 -13.03 -22.42
CA ALA A 357 3.99 -11.73 -21.98
C ALA A 357 3.05 -11.00 -21.00
N THR A 358 2.16 -11.73 -20.31
CA THR A 358 1.06 -11.17 -19.52
C THR A 358 1.52 -10.15 -18.48
N MET A 359 2.60 -10.42 -17.74
CA MET A 359 3.13 -9.49 -16.75
C MET A 359 3.67 -8.21 -17.40
N THR A 360 4.42 -8.36 -18.49
CA THR A 360 5.00 -7.25 -19.25
C THR A 360 3.93 -6.39 -19.92
N SER A 361 2.92 -7.01 -20.52
CA SER A 361 1.82 -6.29 -21.18
C SER A 361 0.98 -5.52 -20.16
N MET A 362 0.58 -6.15 -19.05
CA MET A 362 -0.21 -5.48 -18.01
C MET A 362 0.57 -4.34 -17.35
N ALA A 363 1.85 -4.55 -17.03
CA ALA A 363 2.71 -3.50 -16.51
C ALA A 363 2.90 -2.34 -17.49
N SER A 364 2.91 -2.62 -18.80
CA SER A 364 3.00 -1.59 -19.84
C SER A 364 1.70 -0.78 -19.94
N ALA A 365 0.53 -1.42 -19.87
CA ALA A 365 -0.74 -0.72 -19.78
C ALA A 365 -0.81 0.17 -18.52
N GLU A 366 -0.43 -0.36 -17.35
CA GLU A 366 -0.34 0.44 -16.11
C GLU A 366 0.66 1.61 -16.23
N THR A 367 1.78 1.39 -16.92
CA THR A 367 2.76 2.45 -17.23
C THR A 367 2.13 3.57 -18.04
N MET A 368 1.30 3.23 -19.02
CA MET A 368 0.56 4.21 -19.81
C MET A 368 -0.39 5.03 -18.94
N LEU A 369 -1.17 4.39 -18.07
CA LEU A 369 -2.12 5.09 -17.20
C LEU A 369 -1.39 5.99 -16.18
N ALA A 370 -0.27 5.50 -15.64
CA ALA A 370 0.56 6.26 -14.72
C ALA A 370 1.22 7.47 -15.40
N ALA A 371 1.69 7.30 -16.64
CA ALA A 371 2.25 8.39 -17.45
C ALA A 371 1.19 9.45 -17.77
N ALA A 372 -0.03 9.05 -18.12
CA ALA A 372 -1.17 9.94 -18.31
C ALA A 372 -1.51 10.74 -17.05
N ALA A 373 -1.46 10.09 -15.87
CA ALA A 373 -1.69 10.76 -14.59
C ALA A 373 -0.61 11.81 -14.28
N GLU A 374 0.66 11.50 -14.53
CA GLU A 374 1.77 12.44 -14.40
C GLU A 374 1.64 13.62 -15.38
N TYR A 375 1.34 13.31 -16.64
CA TYR A 375 1.14 14.30 -17.69
C TYR A 375 0.04 15.30 -17.33
N HIS A 376 -1.13 14.79 -16.89
CA HIS A 376 -2.23 15.64 -16.43
C HIS A 376 -1.81 16.55 -15.27
N ARG A 377 -1.06 16.00 -14.30
CA ARG A 377 -0.56 16.79 -13.17
C ARG A 377 0.39 17.91 -13.64
N ARG A 378 1.31 17.61 -14.55
CA ARG A 378 2.29 18.58 -15.06
C ARG A 378 1.63 19.70 -15.87
N LEU A 379 0.59 19.39 -16.64
CA LEU A 379 -0.24 20.39 -17.30
C LEU A 379 -0.90 21.34 -16.29
N GLN A 380 -1.37 20.81 -15.15
CA GLN A 380 -1.98 21.61 -14.09
C GLN A 380 -0.96 22.44 -13.30
N THR A 381 0.23 21.91 -13.00
CA THR A 381 1.25 22.67 -12.25
C THR A 381 1.89 23.82 -13.04
N ASN A 382 1.97 23.72 -14.37
CA ASN A 382 2.38 24.84 -15.23
C ASN A 382 1.35 26.00 -15.28
N ALA A 383 0.17 25.84 -14.66
CA ALA A 383 -0.86 26.87 -14.53
C ALA A 383 -0.88 27.62 -13.18
N GLY A 384 0.03 27.33 -12.24
CA GLY A 384 0.07 27.95 -10.90
C GLY A 384 -0.98 27.37 -9.91
N PRO A 385 -0.73 27.38 -8.57
CA PRO A 385 -1.52 26.61 -7.59
C PRO A 385 -2.72 27.41 -7.02
N PRO A 386 -3.76 26.76 -6.44
CA PRO A 386 -3.64 25.58 -5.60
C PRO A 386 -4.38 24.33 -6.07
N VAL A 387 -3.73 23.20 -5.75
CA VAL A 387 -4.33 22.03 -5.09
C VAL A 387 -5.79 22.27 -4.73
N GLN A 388 -6.69 21.82 -5.58
CA GLN A 388 -8.01 21.44 -5.11
C GLN A 388 -7.84 20.08 -4.46
N GLU A 389 -7.66 20.08 -3.13
CA GLU A 389 -8.25 19.03 -2.31
C GLU A 389 -9.71 18.96 -2.76
N SER A 390 -10.07 17.90 -3.48
CA SER A 390 -11.48 17.64 -3.72
C SER A 390 -12.11 17.45 -2.35
N THR A 391 -12.88 18.43 -1.90
CA THR A 391 -13.76 18.31 -0.73
C THR A 391 -14.92 17.34 -0.98
N ALA A 392 -15.03 16.82 -2.22
CA ALA A 392 -15.98 15.80 -2.59
C ALA A 392 -15.57 14.45 -1.98
N VAL A 393 -16.45 13.90 -1.14
CA VAL A 393 -16.33 12.55 -0.61
C VAL A 393 -16.47 11.57 -1.77
N ARG A 394 -15.42 10.79 -2.04
CA ARG A 394 -15.45 9.74 -3.05
C ARG A 394 -16.15 8.52 -2.47
N TRP A 395 -17.38 8.28 -2.92
CA TRP A 395 -18.16 7.11 -2.52
C TRP A 395 -17.88 5.94 -3.47
N THR A 396 -17.46 4.81 -2.92
CA THR A 396 -17.35 3.55 -3.67
C THR A 396 -18.52 2.61 -3.35
N ALA A 397 -18.77 1.60 -4.18
CA ALA A 397 -19.75 0.56 -3.90
C ALA A 397 -19.40 -0.25 -2.63
N HIS A 398 -18.12 -0.34 -2.28
CA HIS A 398 -17.66 -0.95 -1.03
C HIS A 398 -18.00 -0.10 0.19
N ASP A 399 -17.98 1.24 0.08
CA ASP A 399 -18.37 2.14 1.16
C ASP A 399 -19.87 2.05 1.47
N THR A 400 -20.71 2.04 0.43
CA THR A 400 -22.17 1.89 0.60
C THR A 400 -22.51 0.54 1.23
N GLY A 401 -21.83 -0.53 0.77
CA GLY A 401 -21.88 -1.86 1.37
C GLY A 401 -21.50 -1.89 2.84
N THR A 402 -20.37 -1.25 3.19
CA THR A 402 -19.85 -1.15 4.55
C THR A 402 -20.85 -0.43 5.46
N VAL A 403 -21.42 0.69 5.02
CA VAL A 403 -22.43 1.45 5.77
C VAL A 403 -23.71 0.64 5.95
N ALA A 404 -24.18 -0.07 4.92
CA ALA A 404 -25.34 -0.94 5.02
C ALA A 404 -25.12 -2.07 6.06
N VAL A 405 -23.94 -2.70 6.06
CA VAL A 405 -23.57 -3.71 7.05
C VAL A 405 -23.54 -3.13 8.46
N LEU A 406 -22.97 -1.93 8.64
CA LEU A 406 -22.98 -1.24 9.93
C LEU A 406 -24.40 -1.02 10.44
N LEU A 407 -25.31 -0.51 9.59
CA LEU A 407 -26.70 -0.25 9.96
C LEU A 407 -27.43 -1.53 10.36
N VAL A 408 -27.31 -2.61 9.57
CA VAL A 408 -27.94 -3.90 9.87
C VAL A 408 -27.35 -4.52 11.15
N GLY A 409 -26.03 -4.46 11.34
CA GLY A 409 -25.36 -4.97 12.53
C GLY A 409 -25.77 -4.22 13.80
N ILE A 410 -25.91 -2.90 13.72
CA ILE A 410 -26.44 -2.07 14.81
C ILE A 410 -27.91 -2.44 15.09
N LEU A 411 -28.75 -2.56 14.06
CA LEU A 411 -30.16 -2.93 14.20
C LEU A 411 -30.30 -4.28 14.90
N ILE A 412 -29.57 -5.30 14.46
CA ILE A 412 -29.59 -6.64 15.07
C ILE A 412 -29.09 -6.56 16.51
N GLY A 413 -27.98 -5.88 16.76
CA GLY A 413 -27.35 -5.78 18.08
C GLY A 413 -28.14 -4.97 19.12
N MET A 414 -28.94 -4.00 18.67
CA MET A 414 -29.75 -3.13 19.53
C MET A 414 -31.17 -3.64 19.78
N THR A 415 -31.71 -4.47 18.89
CA THR A 415 -33.08 -4.99 18.97
C THR A 415 -33.16 -6.41 19.56
N ARG A 416 -34.38 -6.98 19.59
CA ARG A 416 -34.62 -8.37 20.01
C ARG A 416 -34.14 -9.40 18.97
N LEU A 417 -33.80 -8.97 17.75
CA LEU A 417 -33.39 -9.83 16.64
C LEU A 417 -32.13 -10.64 16.94
N ARG A 418 -31.20 -10.12 17.75
CA ARG A 418 -30.02 -10.86 18.22
C ARG A 418 -30.31 -12.19 18.93
N GLY A 419 -31.51 -12.34 19.51
CA GLY A 419 -31.93 -13.57 20.21
C GLY A 419 -32.34 -14.69 19.26
N ILE A 420 -32.60 -14.38 17.99
CA ILE A 420 -33.10 -15.32 17.00
C ILE A 420 -31.90 -16.05 16.38
N LYS A 421 -31.77 -17.36 16.67
CA LYS A 421 -30.59 -18.17 16.34
C LYS A 421 -30.26 -18.17 14.84
N TRP A 422 -31.26 -18.27 13.97
CA TRP A 422 -31.04 -18.35 12.52
C TRP A 422 -30.61 -17.01 11.92
N ILE A 423 -31.25 -15.89 12.32
CA ILE A 423 -30.86 -14.53 11.93
C ILE A 423 -29.41 -14.26 12.35
N ARG A 424 -29.08 -14.61 13.60
CA ARG A 424 -27.72 -14.41 14.12
C ARG A 424 -26.66 -15.21 13.35
N ARG A 425 -26.93 -16.48 13.02
CA ARG A 425 -25.99 -17.30 12.24
C ARG A 425 -25.82 -16.78 10.81
N THR A 426 -26.92 -16.44 10.16
CA THR A 426 -26.91 -15.86 8.80
C THR A 426 -26.10 -14.56 8.79
N TRP A 427 -26.34 -13.70 9.78
CA TRP A 427 -25.58 -12.47 9.95
C TRP A 427 -24.08 -12.70 10.14
N PHE A 428 -23.68 -13.70 10.92
CA PHE A 428 -22.26 -14.03 11.08
C PHE A 428 -21.59 -14.52 9.80
N VAL A 429 -22.29 -15.30 8.98
CA VAL A 429 -21.79 -15.70 7.66
C VAL A 429 -21.62 -14.48 6.74
N ILE A 430 -22.59 -13.55 6.76
CA ILE A 430 -22.50 -12.29 6.00
C ILE A 430 -21.31 -11.45 6.47
N LEU A 431 -21.09 -11.32 7.77
CA LEU A 431 -19.92 -10.58 8.29
C LEU A 431 -18.62 -11.21 7.82
N ILE A 432 -18.48 -12.53 7.89
CA ILE A 432 -17.25 -13.23 7.49
C ILE A 432 -17.02 -13.09 5.99
N GLY A 433 -18.02 -13.43 5.17
CA GLY A 433 -17.89 -13.44 3.72
C GLY A 433 -17.84 -12.04 3.11
N TYR A 434 -18.81 -11.19 3.45
CA TYR A 434 -18.90 -9.88 2.81
C TYR A 434 -18.06 -8.82 3.53
N PHE A 435 -18.24 -8.66 4.85
CA PHE A 435 -17.54 -7.59 5.58
C PHE A 435 -16.04 -7.89 5.81
N GLY A 436 -15.69 -9.16 6.05
CA GLY A 436 -14.31 -9.62 6.18
C GLY A 436 -13.63 -9.78 4.82
N ILE A 437 -14.02 -10.80 4.05
CA ILE A 437 -13.31 -11.21 2.82
C ILE A 437 -13.50 -10.22 1.66
N VAL A 438 -14.73 -9.72 1.43
CA VAL A 438 -14.99 -8.84 0.26
C VAL A 438 -14.59 -7.39 0.52
N THR A 439 -14.90 -6.82 1.69
CA THR A 439 -14.63 -5.39 1.93
C THR A 439 -13.30 -5.09 2.61
N GLY A 440 -12.70 -6.02 3.37
CA GLY A 440 -11.44 -5.79 4.10
C GLY A 440 -11.44 -4.63 5.11
N ASN A 441 -12.58 -3.97 5.34
CA ASN A 441 -12.73 -2.73 6.13
C ASN A 441 -12.78 -3.02 7.64
N LEU A 442 -11.70 -3.58 8.17
CA LEU A 442 -11.56 -4.00 9.57
C LEU A 442 -10.95 -2.89 10.44
N LEU A 443 -11.52 -2.65 11.62
CA LEU A 443 -10.89 -1.78 12.62
C LEU A 443 -9.62 -2.44 13.18
N SER A 444 -8.47 -1.94 12.75
CA SER A 444 -7.15 -2.31 13.27
C SER A 444 -6.45 -1.16 14.01
N LEU A 445 -5.54 -1.49 14.93
CA LEU A 445 -4.63 -0.54 15.59
C LEU A 445 -3.72 0.14 14.55
N ALA A 446 -3.36 -0.55 13.47
CA ALA A 446 -2.61 0.04 12.37
C ALA A 446 -3.39 1.19 11.69
N VAL A 447 -4.68 1.01 11.40
CA VAL A 447 -5.49 2.09 10.79
C VAL A 447 -5.71 3.24 11.77
N VAL A 448 -6.00 2.94 13.04
CA VAL A 448 -6.19 3.98 14.07
C VAL A 448 -4.91 4.78 14.30
N SER A 449 -3.75 4.13 14.35
CA SER A 449 -2.46 4.81 14.49
C SER A 449 -2.11 5.62 13.25
N ALA A 450 -2.26 5.06 12.05
CA ALA A 450 -2.01 5.75 10.79
C ALA A 450 -2.85 7.04 10.65
N TRP A 451 -4.16 6.96 10.95
CA TRP A 451 -5.06 8.12 10.88
C TRP A 451 -4.89 9.10 12.04
N SER A 452 -4.24 8.68 13.13
CA SER A 452 -3.83 9.60 14.20
C SER A 452 -2.68 10.52 13.76
N PHE A 453 -1.88 10.11 12.77
CA PHE A 453 -0.77 10.91 12.23
C PHE A 453 -1.13 11.66 10.95
N GLY A 454 -1.78 11.02 9.99
CA GLY A 454 -2.10 11.60 8.67
C GLY A 454 -3.45 12.31 8.60
N GLY A 455 -4.19 12.35 9.71
CA GLY A 455 -5.60 12.76 9.73
C GLY A 455 -6.54 11.65 9.25
N ILE A 456 -7.83 11.81 9.55
CA ILE A 456 -8.87 10.85 9.17
C ILE A 456 -9.16 11.02 7.67
N ALA A 457 -8.89 10.00 6.86
CA ALA A 457 -9.12 10.02 5.41
C ALA A 457 -10.60 9.78 5.02
N TRP A 458 -11.55 10.43 5.71
CA TRP A 458 -13.00 10.21 5.53
C TRP A 458 -13.51 10.55 4.14
N GLN A 459 -12.79 11.40 3.39
CA GLN A 459 -13.11 11.74 2.00
C GLN A 459 -12.75 10.62 1.01
N MET A 460 -11.73 9.82 1.35
CA MET A 460 -11.21 8.76 0.48
C MET A 460 -11.70 7.36 0.88
N ALA A 461 -12.03 7.17 2.16
CA ALA A 461 -12.53 5.91 2.72
C ALA A 461 -13.68 6.17 3.72
N PRO A 462 -14.84 6.69 3.26
CA PRO A 462 -15.96 7.04 4.13
C PRO A 462 -16.54 5.84 4.88
N GLY A 463 -16.51 4.64 4.30
CA GLY A 463 -16.96 3.41 4.95
C GLY A 463 -16.12 3.08 6.19
N MET A 464 -14.79 3.16 6.08
CA MET A 464 -13.87 2.88 7.20
C MET A 464 -13.97 3.93 8.31
N ALA A 465 -14.18 5.20 7.93
CA ALA A 465 -14.46 6.27 8.89
C ALA A 465 -15.75 5.98 9.68
N ALA A 466 -16.80 5.51 9.02
CA ALA A 466 -18.03 5.10 9.69
C ALA A 466 -17.79 3.94 10.69
N VAL A 467 -16.97 2.94 10.33
CA VAL A 467 -16.60 1.84 11.24
C VAL A 467 -15.92 2.35 12.50
N ILE A 468 -14.94 3.24 12.38
CA ILE A 468 -14.22 3.84 13.51
C ILE A 468 -15.18 4.63 14.41
N ILE A 469 -16.00 5.50 13.82
CA ILE A 469 -16.96 6.33 14.54
C ILE A 469 -17.94 5.46 15.32
N VAL A 470 -18.55 4.46 14.68
CA VAL A 470 -19.48 3.54 15.31
C VAL A 470 -18.79 2.77 16.44
N SER A 471 -17.56 2.29 16.21
CA SER A 471 -16.83 1.47 17.18
C SER A 471 -16.41 2.26 18.43
N LEU A 472 -16.10 3.56 18.28
CA LEU A 472 -15.70 4.43 19.40
C LEU A 472 -16.90 5.03 20.14
N LEU A 473 -17.97 5.41 19.43
CA LEU A 473 -19.13 6.09 20.04
C LEU A 473 -20.18 5.14 20.61
N LEU A 474 -20.37 3.98 19.98
CA LEU A 474 -21.47 3.09 20.33
C LEU A 474 -21.27 2.37 21.68
N PRO A 475 -20.06 1.92 22.07
CA PRO A 475 -19.83 1.37 23.42
C PRO A 475 -20.10 2.33 24.57
N PRO A 476 -19.62 3.59 24.58
CA PRO A 476 -19.95 4.54 25.65
C PRO A 476 -21.44 4.92 25.63
N ALA A 477 -22.07 5.07 24.46
CA ALA A 477 -23.48 5.43 24.33
C ALA A 477 -24.44 4.31 24.76
N SER A 478 -24.21 3.08 24.29
CA SER A 478 -25.10 1.93 24.51
C SER A 478 -24.72 1.06 25.71
N ARG A 479 -23.50 1.24 26.26
CA ARG A 479 -22.87 0.34 27.26
C ARG A 479 -22.73 -1.11 26.78
N ARG A 480 -22.76 -1.34 25.46
CA ARG A 480 -22.64 -2.66 24.83
C ARG A 480 -21.47 -2.66 23.85
N ASN A 481 -20.68 -3.74 23.84
CA ASN A 481 -19.62 -3.93 22.85
C ASN A 481 -20.22 -4.50 21.54
N ILE A 482 -20.89 -3.63 20.78
CA ILE A 482 -21.56 -4.01 19.52
C ILE A 482 -20.54 -4.36 18.44
N TYR A 483 -19.36 -3.74 18.44
CA TYR A 483 -18.31 -4.05 17.46
C TYR A 483 -17.93 -5.52 17.49
N CYS A 484 -17.41 -6.04 18.61
CA CYS A 484 -16.98 -7.44 18.68
C CYS A 484 -18.13 -8.47 18.60
N THR A 485 -19.37 -8.06 18.88
CA THR A 485 -20.51 -9.00 18.92
C THR A 485 -21.29 -9.08 17.62
N HIS A 486 -21.37 -7.99 16.85
CA HIS A 486 -22.27 -7.88 15.70
C HIS A 486 -21.69 -7.11 14.50
N LEU A 487 -20.42 -6.65 14.53
CA LEU A 487 -19.79 -5.97 13.40
C LEU A 487 -18.45 -6.59 12.99
N CYS A 488 -17.65 -7.05 13.94
CA CYS A 488 -16.33 -7.63 13.69
C CYS A 488 -16.47 -9.08 13.16
N PRO A 489 -15.90 -9.41 11.98
CA PRO A 489 -15.98 -10.74 11.40
C PRO A 489 -15.17 -11.77 12.20
N HIS A 490 -14.05 -11.36 12.81
CA HIS A 490 -13.31 -12.22 13.72
C HIS A 490 -14.13 -12.60 14.97
N GLY A 491 -14.92 -11.66 15.52
CA GLY A 491 -15.85 -11.94 16.61
C GLY A 491 -17.00 -12.88 16.20
N ALA A 492 -17.50 -12.72 14.96
CA ALA A 492 -18.48 -13.62 14.37
C ALA A 492 -17.92 -15.05 14.21
N LEU A 493 -16.70 -15.17 13.69
CA LEU A 493 -15.98 -16.43 13.54
C LEU A 493 -15.78 -17.12 14.90
N GLN A 494 -15.29 -16.40 15.92
CA GLN A 494 -15.14 -16.94 17.29
C GLN A 494 -16.47 -17.48 17.84
N GLN A 495 -17.59 -16.81 17.58
CA GLN A 495 -18.91 -17.25 18.05
C GLN A 495 -19.42 -18.49 17.31
N LEU A 496 -19.11 -18.65 16.02
CA LEU A 496 -19.43 -19.86 15.26
C LEU A 496 -18.57 -21.04 15.72
N LEU A 497 -17.26 -20.80 15.95
CA LEU A 497 -16.29 -21.81 16.38
C LEU A 497 -16.49 -22.26 17.84
N ARG A 498 -17.24 -21.52 18.66
CA ARG A 498 -17.53 -21.88 20.07
C ARG A 498 -18.19 -23.25 20.24
N HIS A 499 -18.76 -23.82 19.18
CA HIS A 499 -19.38 -25.15 19.19
C HIS A 499 -18.39 -26.31 18.94
N LEU A 500 -17.10 -26.03 18.75
CA LEU A 500 -16.06 -27.05 18.67
C LEU A 500 -15.94 -27.85 19.99
N ARG A 501 -15.69 -29.16 19.87
CA ARG A 501 -15.65 -30.09 21.00
C ARG A 501 -14.43 -29.89 21.92
N TRP A 502 -13.38 -29.24 21.43
CA TRP A 502 -12.16 -29.02 22.20
C TRP A 502 -12.29 -27.79 23.11
N ARG A 503 -12.41 -28.01 24.42
CA ARG A 503 -12.50 -26.94 25.42
C ARG A 503 -11.26 -26.96 26.31
N TRP A 504 -10.31 -26.09 26.04
CA TRP A 504 -9.19 -25.87 26.94
C TRP A 504 -9.69 -25.22 28.24
N LYS A 505 -9.43 -25.87 29.38
CA LYS A 505 -9.77 -25.34 30.71
C LYS A 505 -8.57 -24.61 31.29
N SER A 506 -8.47 -23.30 31.07
CA SER A 506 -7.42 -22.47 31.65
C SER A 506 -7.60 -22.30 33.17
N GLY A 507 -6.50 -22.32 33.93
CA GLY A 507 -6.54 -22.06 35.38
C GLY A 507 -6.97 -20.64 35.74
N ARG A 508 -7.69 -20.46 36.87
CA ARG A 508 -8.22 -19.16 37.34
C ARG A 508 -7.14 -18.07 37.46
N ARG A 509 -5.91 -18.44 37.83
CA ARG A 509 -4.77 -17.51 37.94
C ARG A 509 -4.33 -16.96 36.58
N LEU A 510 -4.29 -17.80 35.54
CA LEU A 510 -3.94 -17.39 34.19
C LEU A 510 -5.00 -16.42 33.63
N LEU A 511 -6.28 -16.75 33.78
CA LEU A 511 -7.39 -15.88 33.39
C LEU A 511 -7.34 -14.52 34.08
N SER A 512 -7.02 -14.48 35.37
CA SER A 512 -6.89 -13.22 36.12
C SER A 512 -5.74 -12.35 35.61
N ARG A 513 -4.64 -12.94 35.12
CA ARG A 513 -3.52 -12.19 34.52
C ARG A 513 -3.85 -11.72 33.11
N LEU A 514 -4.45 -12.58 32.30
CA LEU A 514 -4.86 -12.27 30.92
C LEU A 514 -5.93 -11.15 30.87
N ARG A 515 -6.67 -10.91 31.95
CA ARG A 515 -7.62 -9.79 32.02
C ARG A 515 -6.95 -8.41 31.85
N PHE A 516 -5.69 -8.26 32.24
CA PHE A 516 -4.95 -7.00 32.09
C PHE A 516 -4.30 -6.84 30.71
N LEU A 517 -4.19 -7.95 29.96
CA LEU A 517 -3.47 -7.97 28.69
C LEU A 517 -4.03 -6.97 27.66
N PRO A 518 -5.35 -6.85 27.41
CA PRO A 518 -5.86 -5.87 26.45
C PRO A 518 -5.54 -4.42 26.83
N GLY A 519 -5.58 -4.10 28.13
CA GLY A 519 -5.23 -2.76 28.63
C GLY A 519 -3.73 -2.48 28.48
N LEU A 520 -2.89 -3.47 28.75
CA LEU A 520 -1.44 -3.35 28.58
C LEU A 520 -1.05 -3.22 27.10
N ILE A 521 -1.67 -4.01 26.21
CA ILE A 521 -1.48 -3.90 24.75
C ILE A 521 -1.93 -2.52 24.26
N LEU A 522 -3.09 -2.03 24.72
CA LEU A 522 -3.58 -0.71 24.34
C LEU A 522 -2.65 0.42 24.80
N VAL A 523 -2.16 0.36 26.04
CA VAL A 523 -1.18 1.33 26.55
C VAL A 523 0.12 1.24 25.75
N ALA A 524 0.63 0.04 25.49
CA ALA A 524 1.84 -0.14 24.70
C ALA A 524 1.67 0.37 23.26
N ALA A 525 0.54 0.08 22.61
CA ALA A 525 0.22 0.58 21.27
C ALA A 525 0.10 2.11 21.26
N ALA A 526 -0.55 2.70 22.27
CA ALA A 526 -0.64 4.15 22.44
C ALA A 526 0.75 4.76 22.67
N THR A 527 1.60 4.15 23.49
CA THR A 527 2.98 4.60 23.72
C THR A 527 3.83 4.50 22.46
N ILE A 528 3.76 3.39 21.71
CA ILE A 528 4.43 3.22 20.41
C ILE A 528 3.97 4.29 19.42
N THR A 529 2.66 4.58 19.39
CA THR A 529 2.07 5.62 18.55
C THR A 529 2.58 7.01 18.99
N ILE A 530 2.49 7.35 20.27
CA ILE A 530 2.92 8.66 20.81
C ILE A 530 4.43 8.87 20.64
N LEU A 531 5.24 7.86 20.91
CA LEU A 531 6.71 7.90 20.74
C LEU A 531 7.15 7.71 19.29
N GLN A 532 6.19 7.53 18.36
CA GLN A 532 6.42 7.32 16.94
C GLN A 532 7.42 6.19 16.61
N VAL A 533 7.47 5.13 17.43
CA VAL A 533 8.37 3.99 17.18
C VAL A 533 7.96 3.26 15.89
N PRO A 534 8.90 2.87 15.00
CA PRO A 534 8.64 2.03 13.82
C PRO A 534 8.33 0.60 14.23
N TRP A 535 7.13 0.36 14.75
CA TRP A 535 6.69 -0.99 15.08
C TRP A 535 5.47 -1.35 14.25
N ASN A 536 5.46 -2.55 13.68
CA ASN A 536 4.29 -3.08 13.00
C ASN A 536 3.21 -3.42 14.03
N LEU A 537 2.26 -2.51 14.24
CA LEU A 537 1.11 -2.71 15.12
C LEU A 537 0.10 -3.71 14.55
N ALA A 538 0.04 -3.89 13.22
CA ALA A 538 -0.87 -4.87 12.60
C ALA A 538 -0.52 -6.30 13.05
N ALA A 539 0.77 -6.60 13.22
CA ALA A 539 1.25 -7.90 13.70
C ALA A 539 0.80 -8.26 15.13
N TRP A 540 0.22 -7.31 15.89
CA TRP A 540 -0.32 -7.56 17.24
C TRP A 540 -1.76 -8.07 17.20
N GLU A 541 -2.36 -8.10 16.02
CA GLU A 541 -3.76 -8.35 15.80
C GLU A 541 -3.92 -9.59 14.90
N PRO A 542 -4.91 -10.46 15.14
CA PRO A 542 -5.11 -11.66 14.32
C PRO A 542 -5.84 -11.33 13.00
N PHE A 543 -5.62 -10.13 12.45
CA PHE A 543 -6.34 -9.62 11.28
C PHE A 543 -5.60 -9.86 9.96
N ASP A 544 -4.31 -10.18 9.97
CA ASP A 544 -3.53 -10.59 8.78
C ASP A 544 -4.10 -11.82 8.04
N ALA A 545 -5.08 -12.52 8.64
CA ALA A 545 -5.73 -13.69 8.08
C ALA A 545 -7.01 -13.39 7.27
N TRP A 546 -7.44 -12.13 7.18
CA TRP A 546 -8.54 -11.65 6.34
C TRP A 546 -7.98 -10.90 5.14
#